data_AF-A0A858X3L0-F1
#
_entry.id   AF-A0A858X3L0-F1
#
_cell.length_a   1.000
_cell.length_b   1.000
_cell.length_c   1.000
_cell.angle_alpha   90.00
_cell.angle_beta   90.00
_cell.angle_gamma   90.00
#
_symmetry.space_group_name_H-M   'P 1'
#
loop_
_entity.id
_entity.type
_entity.pdbx_description
1 polymer ?
#
loop_
_entity_poly.entity_id
_entity_poly.type
_entity_poly.pdbx_seq_one_letter_code
_entity_poly.pdbx_strand_id
1 'polypeptide(L)' 'MTDNDTTKREPKNPHEIEIVDYVTLTDVQQRRRRARSRAIALTLGALCLLFYIVTIVKLGPGVVLNRPM' A
#
# COMPACT_ATOMS: atom_id res chain seq x y z
N MET A 1 10.01 63.84 -9.93
CA MET A 1 9.58 62.74 -9.04
C MET A 1 8.31 62.15 -9.64
N THR A 2 8.28 61.01 -10.30
CA THR A 2 8.90 59.68 -10.06
C THR A 2 9.17 59.02 -11.42
N ASP A 3 10.40 58.63 -11.77
CA ASP A 3 10.98 57.30 -11.54
C ASP A 3 9.96 56.16 -11.42
N ASN A 4 9.77 55.38 -12.50
CA ASN A 4 9.97 53.94 -12.44
C ASN A 4 9.93 53.28 -13.84
N ASP A 5 11.14 53.06 -14.34
CA ASP A 5 11.55 51.86 -15.04
C ASP A 5 10.51 50.71 -15.09
N THR A 6 9.79 50.61 -16.21
CA THR A 6 9.04 49.41 -16.60
C THR A 6 9.79 48.58 -17.64
N THR A 7 11.08 48.86 -17.87
CA THR A 7 11.92 48.19 -18.87
C THR A 7 12.83 47.12 -18.23
N LYS A 8 12.27 46.25 -17.38
CA LYS A 8 12.90 44.94 -17.07
C LYS A 8 11.95 44.02 -16.32
N ARG A 9 11.02 43.41 -17.05
CA ARG A 9 10.44 42.12 -16.65
C ARG A 9 10.98 41.02 -17.55
N GLU A 10 12.30 40.97 -17.68
CA GLU A 10 12.95 39.74 -18.12
C GLU A 10 12.93 38.77 -16.92
N PRO A 11 12.38 37.55 -17.04
CA PRO A 11 12.53 36.55 -16.00
C PRO A 11 14.03 36.22 -15.86
N LYS A 12 14.70 36.81 -14.86
CA LYS A 12 16.14 36.66 -14.59
C LYS A 12 16.53 35.26 -14.08
N ASN A 13 15.64 34.28 -14.08
CA ASN A 13 16.04 32.93 -13.70
C ASN A 13 15.15 31.84 -14.33
N PRO A 14 15.57 31.26 -15.46
CA PRO A 14 14.96 30.04 -16.00
C PRO A 14 15.13 28.79 -15.11
N HIS A 15 15.87 28.90 -13.98
CA HIS A 15 16.26 27.75 -13.15
C HIS A 15 15.90 27.89 -11.67
N GLU A 16 14.99 28.79 -11.29
CA GLU A 16 14.41 28.73 -9.95
C GLU A 16 13.35 27.63 -9.92
N ILE A 17 13.85 26.40 -9.93
CA ILE A 17 13.09 25.17 -9.78
C ILE A 17 12.41 25.28 -8.42
N GLU A 18 11.09 25.46 -8.45
CA GLU A 18 10.21 25.21 -7.33
C GLU A 18 10.48 23.77 -6.86
N ILE A 19 11.35 23.65 -5.85
CA ILE A 19 11.50 22.42 -5.09
C ILE A 19 10.19 22.27 -4.32
N VAL A 20 9.21 21.66 -4.99
CA VAL A 20 8.06 21.06 -4.33
C VAL A 20 8.62 20.05 -3.34
N ASP A 21 8.73 20.48 -2.08
CA ASP A 21 8.93 19.60 -0.95
C ASP A 21 7.77 18.61 -0.99
N TYR A 22 8.00 17.47 -1.65
CA TYR A 22 7.10 16.35 -1.57
C TYR A 22 6.96 16.06 -0.09
N VAL A 23 5.76 16.30 0.43
CA VAL A 23 5.36 15.86 1.76
C VAL A 23 5.51 14.34 1.76
N THR A 24 6.71 13.87 2.03
CA THR A 24 6.94 12.56 2.58
C THR A 24 6.17 12.61 3.87
N LEU A 25 4.96 12.05 3.85
CA LEU A 25 4.13 11.84 5.04
C LEU A 25 5.07 11.27 6.08
N THR A 26 5.47 12.12 7.04
CA THR A 26 6.26 11.83 8.22
C THR A 26 6.06 10.37 8.61
N ASP A 27 7.12 9.57 8.81
CA ASP A 27 7.05 8.10 9.00
C ASP A 27 5.94 7.63 9.97
N VAL A 28 5.61 8.51 10.92
CA VAL A 28 4.53 8.40 11.91
C VAL A 28 3.11 8.29 11.27
N GLN A 29 2.84 8.95 10.13
CA GLN A 29 1.59 8.88 9.38
C GLN A 29 1.46 7.61 8.53
N GLN A 30 2.55 7.13 7.91
CA GLN A 30 2.52 5.88 7.14
C GLN A 30 2.25 4.65 8.04
N ARG A 31 2.76 4.66 9.28
CA ARG A 31 2.59 3.54 10.22
C ARG A 31 1.13 3.35 10.67
N ARG A 32 0.33 4.43 10.75
CA ARG A 32 -1.11 4.35 11.04
C ARG A 32 -1.93 3.77 9.88
N ARG A 33 -1.52 3.98 8.61
CA ARG A 33 -2.19 3.36 7.45
C ARG A 33 -1.92 1.85 7.36
N ARG A 34 -0.68 1.41 7.60
CA ARG A 34 -0.26 -0.01 7.54
C ARG A 34 -0.85 -0.90 8.66
N ALA A 35 -1.42 -0.32 9.70
CA ALA A 35 -2.04 -1.09 10.77
C ALA A 35 -3.39 -1.71 10.37
N ARG A 36 -4.11 -1.11 9.42
CA ARG A 36 -5.46 -1.56 9.03
C ARG A 36 -5.48 -2.79 8.12
N SER A 37 -4.44 -2.99 7.29
CA SER A 37 -4.40 -4.12 6.35
C SER A 37 -4.04 -5.46 7.01
N ARG A 38 -3.38 -5.46 8.17
CA ARG A 38 -2.91 -6.68 8.83
C ARG A 38 -4.04 -7.52 9.44
N ALA A 39 -5.11 -6.90 9.92
CA ALA A 39 -6.24 -7.63 10.50
C ALA A 39 -6.91 -8.54 9.45
N ILE A 40 -7.15 -8.02 8.24
CA ILE A 40 -7.78 -8.77 7.15
C ILE A 40 -6.89 -9.92 6.68
N ALA A 41 -5.57 -9.68 6.54
CA ALA A 41 -4.62 -10.72 6.15
C ALA A 41 -4.58 -11.89 7.14
N LEU A 42 -4.62 -11.59 8.45
CA LEU A 42 -4.67 -12.62 9.50
C LEU A 42 -5.98 -13.42 9.44
N THR A 43 -7.12 -12.74 9.26
CA THR A 43 -8.42 -13.40 9.17
C THR A 43 -8.52 -14.30 7.93
N LEU A 44 -8.13 -13.81 6.75
CA LEU A 44 -8.14 -14.62 5.52
C LEU A 44 -7.20 -15.81 5.61
N GLY A 45 -5.98 -15.61 6.14
CA GLY A 45 -5.01 -16.69 6.33
C GLY A 45 -5.51 -17.77 7.29
N ALA A 46 -6.08 -17.35 8.43
CA ALA A 46 -6.63 -18.28 9.43
C ALA A 46 -7.83 -19.07 8.88
N LEU A 47 -8.76 -18.40 8.18
CA LEU A 47 -9.91 -19.07 7.58
C LEU A 47 -9.48 -20.10 6.52
N CYS A 48 -8.54 -19.73 5.65
CA CYS A 48 -8.02 -20.61 4.60
C CYS A 48 -7.29 -21.83 5.20
N LEU A 49 -6.49 -21.62 6.25
CA LEU A 49 -5.76 -22.68 6.95
C LEU A 49 -6.71 -23.67 7.64
N LEU A 50 -7.73 -23.17 8.35
CA LEU A 50 -8.76 -24.01 8.96
C LEU A 50 -9.48 -24.85 7.91
N PHE A 51 -9.88 -24.23 6.79
CA PHE A 51 -10.54 -24.95 5.70
C PHE A 51 -9.63 -26.02 5.13
N TYR A 52 -8.35 -25.71 4.89
CA TYR A 52 -7.37 -26.67 4.38
C TYR A 52 -7.16 -27.87 5.30
N ILE A 53 -7.04 -27.66 6.62
CA ILE A 53 -6.94 -28.74 7.60
C ILE A 53 -8.18 -29.61 7.57
N VAL A 54 -9.38 -28.99 7.58
CA VAL A 54 -10.65 -29.72 7.48
C VAL A 54 -10.74 -30.48 6.17
N THR A 55 -10.27 -29.91 5.06
CA THR A 55 -10.21 -30.56 3.75
C THR A 55 -9.32 -31.79 3.82
N ILE A 56 -8.11 -31.70 4.35
CA ILE A 56 -7.20 -32.86 4.47
C ILE A 56 -7.79 -33.93 5.41
N VAL A 57 -8.43 -33.55 6.51
CA VAL A 57 -9.01 -34.52 7.46
C VAL A 57 -10.29 -35.16 6.90
N LYS A 58 -11.17 -34.40 6.24
CA LYS A 58 -12.46 -34.88 5.74
C LYS A 58 -12.41 -35.46 4.32
N LEU A 59 -11.62 -34.87 3.42
CA LEU A 59 -11.38 -35.38 2.06
C LEU A 59 -10.13 -36.27 1.98
N GLY A 60 -9.41 -36.44 3.09
CA GLY A 60 -8.33 -37.43 3.21
C GLY A 60 -8.85 -38.87 3.20
N PRO A 61 -8.20 -39.81 3.91
CA PRO A 61 -8.12 -41.24 3.58
C PRO A 61 -9.43 -41.97 3.21
N GLY A 62 -10.61 -41.48 3.61
CA GLY A 62 -11.90 -42.02 3.17
C GLY A 62 -12.21 -41.88 1.67
N VAL A 63 -11.69 -40.85 0.97
CA VAL A 63 -11.95 -40.67 -0.48
C VAL A 63 -11.00 -41.50 -1.36
N VAL A 64 -9.78 -41.77 -0.88
CA VAL A 64 -8.77 -42.54 -1.64
C VAL A 64 -8.83 -44.04 -1.33
N LEU A 65 -9.18 -44.45 -0.10
CA LEU A 65 -9.34 -45.88 0.23
C LEU A 65 -10.69 -46.46 -0.22
N ASN A 66 -11.73 -45.64 -0.44
CA ASN A 66 -13.04 -46.14 -0.87
C ASN A 66 -13.17 -46.22 -2.40
N ARG A 67 -12.11 -46.71 -3.07
CA ARG A 67 -12.24 -47.23 -4.44
C ARG A 67 -12.60 -48.71 -4.32
N PRO A 68 -13.90 -49.08 -4.34
CA PRO A 68 -14.26 -50.48 -4.55
C PRO A 68 -13.72 -50.86 -5.93
N MET A 69 -12.76 -51.77 -5.92
CA MET A 69 -12.35 -52.56 -7.07
C MET A 69 -13.23 -53.80 -7.08
#